data_AF-A0A7J7JZY2-F1
#
_entry.id   AF-A0A7J7JZY2-F1
#
_cell.length_a   1.000
_cell.length_b   1.000
_cell.length_c   1.000
_cell.angle_alpha   90.00
_cell.angle_beta   90.00
_cell.angle_gamma   90.00
#
_symmetry.space_group_name_H-M   'P 1'
#
loop_
_entity.id
_entity.type
_entity.pdbx_description
1 polymer ?
#
loop_
_entity_poly.entity_id
_entity_poly.type
_entity_poly.pdbx_seq_one_letter_code
_entity_poly.pdbx_strand_id
1 'polypeptide(L)'
;MLHCLQISKTKYKFKFNDQFTLFVCLTLKAVFTALVPAFRSVYVMCLMFVGQGFMEGIAGIGVTCIAIRLGGRKRNGMYLQAVCLGVSIGSICGPFIARPFLSDSTNSHRVRETTWHTDELQMNRTSTILTEVPPILSSNTTSGQLHNTSFGEQPTIPSDLDGEEFTKTHVYFYYIIIGVISCIPATLFCIQYRRSGLPIRNAKPSSSQSDSMSFKDCSAPLSLTLIFMFMLSLLQFGTQQTYSNLITTFSVLGPLHLTETKGVYISSLFWTLLCFGRLAGIWIAKYLSAFQILLIDIVIGIIGAIFLIIFSAQSAAVLWIFTAVLGFAYSTTTGAVFSWAANHLPDDTYVLVVLTMGECAGVLVEPTLVTSLFKLTGPMTLMYIILIGFLAMFLLLVASQLIVVKCGVDGKLQGNTEKSLVEDDDG
;
A
#
# COMPACT_ATOMS: atom_id res chain seq x y z
N MET A 1 12.43 19.07 9.87
CA MET A 1 12.43 17.59 9.94
C MET A 1 13.84 16.99 9.78
N LEU A 2 14.66 17.46 8.82
CA LEU A 2 16.09 17.11 8.70
C LEU A 2 16.96 17.50 9.92
N HIS A 3 16.60 18.54 10.67
CA HIS A 3 17.32 18.96 11.87
C HIS A 3 16.98 18.14 13.14
N CYS A 4 15.86 17.39 13.15
CA CYS A 4 15.53 16.50 14.28
C CYS A 4 16.33 15.19 14.26
N LEU A 5 16.80 14.76 13.08
CA LEU A 5 17.72 13.61 12.97
C LEU A 5 19.17 13.97 13.35
N GLN A 6 19.50 15.26 13.49
CA GLN A 6 20.83 15.72 13.90
C GLN A 6 21.04 15.77 15.43
N ILE A 7 20.00 15.54 16.24
CA ILE A 7 20.07 15.63 17.71
C ILE A 7 20.49 14.30 18.38
N SER A 8 20.75 13.23 17.63
CA SER A 8 21.34 12.00 18.19
C SER A 8 22.88 12.01 18.16
N LYS A 9 23.50 13.14 18.54
CA LYS A 9 24.96 13.26 18.76
C LYS A 9 25.30 13.56 20.22
N THR A 10 24.49 13.07 21.14
CA THR A 10 24.87 12.94 22.54
C THR A 10 24.94 11.46 22.89
N LYS A 11 26.06 11.08 23.53
CA LYS A 11 26.50 9.79 24.06
C LYS A 11 25.45 9.00 24.87
N TYR A 12 24.30 8.69 24.30
CA TYR A 12 23.35 7.71 24.81
C TYR A 12 23.15 6.64 23.75
N LYS A 13 24.06 5.65 23.74
CA LYS A 13 23.75 4.35 23.14
C LYS A 13 22.68 3.72 24.03
N PHE A 14 21.42 4.14 23.86
CA PHE A 14 20.28 3.32 24.26
C PHE A 14 20.29 2.10 23.33
N LYS A 15 21.12 1.11 23.66
CA LYS A 15 21.05 -0.23 23.08
C LYS A 15 19.79 -0.90 23.64
N PHE A 16 18.62 -0.51 23.15
CA PHE A 16 17.43 -1.30 23.40
C PHE A 16 17.59 -2.65 22.69
N ASN A 17 17.27 -3.73 23.38
CA ASN A 17 17.19 -5.05 22.76
C ASN A 17 16.06 -5.00 21.70
N ASP A 18 16.36 -5.36 20.46
CA ASP A 18 15.40 -5.32 19.35
C ASP A 18 14.10 -6.06 19.69
N GLN A 19 14.17 -7.18 20.42
CA GLN A 19 13.01 -7.95 20.87
C GLN A 19 12.15 -7.15 21.87
N PHE A 20 12.78 -6.40 22.78
CA PHE A 20 12.07 -5.57 23.74
C PHE A 20 11.40 -4.38 23.05
N THR A 21 12.10 -3.73 22.12
CA THR A 21 11.53 -2.64 21.31
C THR A 21 10.30 -3.13 20.55
N LEU A 22 10.39 -4.30 19.88
CA LEU A 22 9.25 -4.89 19.17
C LEU A 22 8.09 -5.24 20.11
N PHE A 23 8.37 -5.80 21.29
CA PHE A 23 7.34 -6.06 22.30
C PHE A 23 6.60 -4.77 22.70
N VAL A 24 7.33 -3.71 23.03
CA VAL A 24 6.74 -2.43 23.45
C VAL A 24 5.91 -1.81 22.31
N CYS A 25 6.48 -1.72 21.10
CA CYS A 25 5.78 -1.13 19.95
C CYS A 25 4.50 -1.91 19.58
N LEU A 26 4.56 -3.24 19.55
CA LEU A 26 3.40 -4.06 19.22
C LEU A 26 2.32 -4.00 20.31
N THR A 27 2.71 -3.92 21.58
CA THR A 27 1.77 -3.74 22.69
C THR A 27 1.08 -2.39 22.62
N LEU A 28 1.84 -1.30 22.40
CA LEU A 28 1.28 0.04 22.24
C LEU A 28 0.36 0.13 21.01
N LYS A 29 0.76 -0.50 19.88
CA LYS A 29 -0.10 -0.61 18.69
C LYS A 29 -1.43 -1.28 19.03
N ALA A 30 -1.40 -2.43 19.72
CA ALA A 30 -2.61 -3.16 20.11
C ALA A 30 -3.53 -2.33 21.03
N VAL A 31 -2.95 -1.60 21.98
CA VAL A 31 -3.69 -0.70 22.87
C VAL A 31 -4.36 0.43 22.08
N PHE A 32 -3.62 1.11 21.19
CA PHE A 32 -4.20 2.16 20.35
C PHE A 32 -5.36 1.61 19.51
N THR A 33 -5.16 0.48 18.82
CA THR A 33 -6.21 -0.15 17.99
C THR A 33 -7.47 -0.49 18.81
N ALA A 34 -7.32 -1.09 19.99
CA ALA A 34 -8.46 -1.46 20.83
C ALA A 34 -9.21 -0.24 21.42
N LEU A 35 -8.51 0.89 21.62
CA LEU A 35 -9.09 2.11 22.18
C LEU A 35 -9.74 3.03 21.14
N VAL A 36 -9.43 2.90 19.84
CA VAL A 36 -10.07 3.69 18.76
C VAL A 36 -11.60 3.81 18.93
N PRO A 37 -12.38 2.71 19.11
CA PRO A 37 -13.84 2.79 19.21
C PRO A 37 -14.35 3.40 20.53
N ALA A 38 -13.50 3.56 21.55
CA ALA A 38 -13.92 4.13 22.84
C ALA A 38 -14.15 5.65 22.78
N PHE A 39 -13.57 6.30 21.77
CA PHE A 39 -13.65 7.75 21.62
C PHE A 39 -14.72 8.13 20.61
N ARG A 40 -15.52 9.16 20.92
CA ARG A 40 -16.51 9.74 19.97
C ARG A 40 -15.97 10.93 19.18
N SER A 41 -14.84 11.50 19.60
CA SER A 41 -14.20 12.63 18.92
C SER A 41 -13.30 12.14 17.79
N VAL A 42 -13.57 12.61 16.57
CA VAL A 42 -12.77 12.30 15.37
C VAL A 42 -11.31 12.69 15.57
N TYR A 43 -11.04 13.84 16.20
CA TYR A 43 -9.66 14.29 16.48
C TYR A 43 -8.89 13.30 17.35
N VAL A 44 -9.55 12.69 18.33
CA VAL A 44 -8.92 11.68 19.20
C VAL A 44 -8.68 10.40 18.42
N MET A 45 -9.62 9.97 17.57
CA MET A 45 -9.40 8.82 16.68
C MET A 45 -8.21 9.05 15.75
N CYS A 46 -8.10 10.23 15.14
CA CYS A 46 -6.96 10.61 14.31
C CYS A 46 -5.64 10.52 15.08
N LEU A 47 -5.60 11.03 16.31
CA LEU A 47 -4.41 10.94 17.16
C LEU A 47 -4.03 9.48 17.46
N MET A 48 -5.01 8.61 17.71
CA MET A 48 -4.77 7.17 17.90
C MET A 48 -4.21 6.51 16.64
N PHE A 49 -4.74 6.84 15.45
CA PHE A 49 -4.21 6.33 14.18
C PHE A 49 -2.78 6.81 13.89
N VAL A 50 -2.44 8.05 14.26
CA VAL A 50 -1.05 8.56 14.18
C VAL A 50 -0.14 7.76 15.11
N GLY A 51 -0.57 7.52 16.35
CA GLY A 51 0.17 6.67 17.29
C GLY A 51 0.37 5.25 16.77
N GLN A 52 -0.67 4.67 16.16
CA GLN A 52 -0.61 3.36 15.53
C GLN A 52 0.40 3.33 14.37
N GLY A 53 0.37 4.32 13.49
CA GLY A 53 1.29 4.45 12.37
C GLY A 53 2.76 4.57 12.80
N PHE A 54 3.02 5.32 13.87
CA PHE A 54 4.38 5.44 14.43
C PHE A 54 4.90 4.09 14.96
N MET A 55 4.08 3.36 15.72
CA MET A 55 4.45 2.04 16.23
C MET A 55 4.64 1.01 15.10
N GLU A 56 3.80 1.08 14.07
CA GLU A 56 3.90 0.23 12.89
C GLU A 56 5.17 0.48 12.09
N GLY A 57 5.57 1.74 11.92
CA GLY A 57 6.83 2.09 11.26
C GLY A 57 8.04 1.52 12.00
N ILE A 58 8.12 1.72 13.33
CA ILE A 58 9.23 1.18 14.13
C ILE A 58 9.24 -0.35 14.08
N ALA A 59 8.09 -0.99 14.29
CA ALA A 59 8.00 -2.44 14.28
C ALA A 59 8.33 -3.05 12.92
N GLY A 60 7.84 -2.44 11.83
CA GLY A 60 8.09 -2.88 10.45
C GLY A 60 9.58 -2.86 10.11
N ILE A 61 10.27 -1.75 10.42
CA ILE A 61 11.72 -1.65 10.21
C ILE A 61 12.46 -2.67 11.10
N GLY A 62 12.07 -2.79 12.37
CA GLY A 62 12.69 -3.72 13.31
C GLY A 62 12.62 -5.18 12.85
N VAL A 63 11.44 -5.63 12.42
CA VAL A 63 11.25 -7.00 11.89
C VAL A 63 12.06 -7.22 10.61
N THR A 64 12.11 -6.22 9.72
CA THR A 64 12.88 -6.28 8.46
C THR A 64 14.38 -6.36 8.73
N CYS A 65 14.90 -5.58 9.68
CA CYS A 65 16.29 -5.66 10.14
C CYS A 65 16.63 -7.04 10.71
N ILE A 66 15.74 -7.62 11.53
CA ILE A 66 15.93 -8.99 12.06
C ILE A 66 15.95 -10.00 10.92
N ALA A 67 15.06 -9.89 9.93
CA ALA A 67 15.01 -10.77 8.77
C ALA A 67 16.32 -10.74 7.95
N ILE A 68 16.89 -9.56 7.72
CA ILE A 68 18.20 -9.43 7.04
C ILE A 68 19.30 -10.09 7.86
N ARG A 69 19.36 -9.85 9.17
CA ARG A 69 20.38 -10.44 10.06
C ARG A 69 20.28 -11.96 10.13
N LEU A 70 19.07 -12.52 10.14
CA LEU A 70 18.84 -13.98 10.12
C LEU A 70 19.26 -14.61 8.79
N GLY A 71 19.08 -13.90 7.68
CA GLY A 71 19.44 -14.39 6.35
C GLY A 71 20.89 -14.17 5.95
N GLY A 72 21.57 -13.21 6.56
CA GLY A 72 22.84 -12.69 6.06
C GLY A 72 22.75 -12.23 4.60
N ARG A 73 23.89 -11.91 3.97
CA ARG A 73 23.91 -11.42 2.57
C ARG A 73 23.36 -12.43 1.55
N LYS A 74 23.47 -13.74 1.81
CA LYS A 74 23.10 -14.79 0.86
C LYS A 74 21.63 -15.20 0.91
N ARG A 75 20.97 -15.12 2.08
CA ARG A 75 19.59 -15.64 2.27
C ARG A 75 18.62 -14.59 2.78
N ASN A 76 19.01 -13.32 2.92
CA ASN A 76 18.11 -12.25 3.37
C ASN A 76 16.84 -12.16 2.50
N GLY A 77 16.94 -12.37 1.18
CA GLY A 77 15.79 -12.38 0.27
C GLY A 77 14.69 -13.34 0.70
N MET A 78 15.04 -14.57 1.08
CA MET A 78 14.08 -15.58 1.55
C MET A 78 13.30 -15.11 2.80
N TYR A 79 14.00 -14.55 3.79
CA TYR A 79 13.36 -14.06 5.02
C TYR A 79 12.53 -12.80 4.78
N LEU A 80 12.99 -11.91 3.89
CA LEU A 80 12.25 -10.70 3.51
C LEU A 80 10.94 -11.04 2.78
N GLN A 81 10.95 -12.04 1.90
CA GLN A 81 9.73 -12.55 1.28
C GLN A 81 8.78 -13.17 2.32
N ALA A 82 9.31 -13.88 3.32
CA ALA A 82 8.49 -14.43 4.41
C ALA A 82 7.83 -13.34 5.28
N VAL A 83 8.54 -12.24 5.57
CA VAL A 83 7.96 -11.06 6.25
C VAL A 83 6.83 -10.47 5.40
N CYS A 84 7.05 -10.28 4.10
CA CYS A 84 6.03 -9.76 3.19
C CYS A 84 4.82 -10.68 3.08
N LEU A 85 5.02 -12.00 3.09
CA LEU A 85 3.93 -12.98 3.09
C LEU A 85 3.04 -12.82 4.33
N GLY A 86 3.63 -12.61 5.50
CA GLY A 86 2.88 -12.35 6.74
C GLY A 86 1.95 -11.13 6.62
N VAL A 87 2.42 -10.06 5.98
CA VAL A 87 1.60 -8.86 5.69
C VAL A 87 0.43 -9.22 4.77
N SER A 88 0.66 -9.99 3.70
CA SER A 88 -0.39 -10.40 2.76
C SER A 88 -1.47 -11.27 3.40
N ILE A 89 -1.08 -12.22 4.27
CA ILE A 89 -2.04 -13.03 5.02
C ILE A 89 -2.93 -12.13 5.88
N GLY A 90 -2.35 -11.13 6.53
CA GLY A 90 -3.10 -10.11 7.28
C GLY A 90 -4.12 -9.35 6.42
N SER A 91 -3.72 -8.90 5.22
CA SER A 91 -4.60 -8.19 4.28
C SER A 91 -5.75 -9.05 3.76
N ILE A 92 -5.56 -10.37 3.62
CA ILE A 92 -6.63 -11.29 3.23
C ILE A 92 -7.56 -11.54 4.42
N CYS A 93 -7.02 -11.88 5.60
CA CYS A 93 -7.82 -12.23 6.77
C CYS A 93 -8.63 -11.05 7.33
N GLY A 94 -8.08 -9.82 7.29
CA GLY A 94 -8.70 -8.62 7.88
C GLY A 94 -10.15 -8.38 7.41
N PRO A 95 -10.41 -8.27 6.10
CA PRO A 95 -11.76 -8.10 5.58
C PRO A 95 -12.70 -9.24 5.95
N PHE A 96 -12.25 -10.51 5.97
CA PHE A 96 -13.11 -11.63 6.38
C PHE A 96 -13.51 -11.55 7.87
N ILE A 97 -12.59 -11.10 8.73
CA ILE A 97 -12.87 -10.86 10.15
C ILE A 97 -13.80 -9.66 10.33
N ALA A 98 -13.68 -8.62 9.47
CA ALA A 98 -14.50 -7.42 9.54
C ALA A 98 -15.94 -7.62 9.08
N ARG A 99 -16.17 -8.44 8.04
CA ARG A 99 -17.46 -8.66 7.38
C ARG A 99 -18.67 -8.78 8.32
N PRO A 100 -18.69 -9.66 9.35
CA PRO A 100 -19.86 -9.82 10.21
C PRO A 100 -20.18 -8.61 11.10
N PHE A 101 -19.29 -7.62 11.19
CA PHE A 101 -19.43 -6.43 12.04
C PHE A 101 -19.74 -5.15 11.24
N LEU A 102 -19.82 -5.24 9.91
CA LEU A 102 -20.22 -4.15 9.02
C LEU A 102 -21.76 -4.09 8.93
N SER A 103 -22.32 -2.91 8.68
CA SER A 103 -23.78 -2.78 8.43
C SER A 103 -24.17 -3.45 7.12
N ASP A 104 -25.30 -4.15 7.10
CA ASP A 104 -25.87 -4.71 5.87
C ASP A 104 -26.25 -3.60 4.89
N SER A 105 -25.61 -3.60 3.71
CA SER A 105 -25.81 -2.62 2.63
C SER A 105 -27.14 -2.78 1.87
N THR A 106 -28.06 -3.60 2.35
CA THR A 106 -29.30 -3.96 1.63
C THR A 106 -30.21 -2.77 1.37
N ASN A 107 -30.14 -1.71 2.19
CA ASN A 107 -30.90 -0.47 1.97
C ASN A 107 -30.14 0.57 1.11
N SER A 108 -28.81 0.49 1.01
CA SER A 108 -27.99 1.45 0.26
C SER A 108 -28.12 1.30 -1.26
N HIS A 109 -28.40 0.08 -1.74
CA HIS A 109 -28.61 -0.18 -3.18
C HIS A 109 -29.89 0.47 -3.72
N ARG A 110 -30.99 0.48 -2.94
CA ARG A 110 -32.26 1.10 -3.36
C ARG A 110 -32.18 2.63 -3.43
N VAL A 111 -31.44 3.25 -2.52
CA VAL A 111 -31.25 4.72 -2.49
C VAL A 111 -30.32 5.20 -3.62
N ARG A 112 -29.28 4.43 -3.95
CA ARG A 112 -28.41 4.76 -5.09
C ARG A 112 -29.15 4.69 -6.41
N GLU A 113 -29.91 3.61 -6.68
CA GLU A 113 -30.71 3.50 -7.91
C GLU A 113 -31.71 4.64 -8.09
N THR A 114 -32.32 5.14 -6.99
CA THR A 114 -33.22 6.30 -7.07
C THR A 114 -32.50 7.63 -7.29
N THR A 115 -31.30 7.80 -6.71
CA THR A 115 -30.53 9.05 -6.82
C THR A 115 -29.97 9.25 -8.24
N TRP A 116 -29.49 8.18 -8.89
CA TRP A 116 -28.99 8.24 -10.27
C TRP A 116 -30.10 8.57 -11.28
N HIS A 117 -31.33 8.07 -11.07
CA HIS A 117 -32.47 8.41 -11.93
C HIS A 117 -32.95 9.86 -11.75
N THR A 118 -32.81 10.45 -10.56
CA THR A 118 -33.15 11.88 -10.35
C THR A 118 -32.09 12.83 -10.91
N ASP A 119 -30.81 12.49 -10.85
CA ASP A 119 -29.73 13.35 -11.36
C ASP A 119 -29.71 13.42 -12.89
N GLU A 120 -30.05 12.33 -13.59
CA GLU A 120 -30.23 12.35 -15.07
C GLU A 120 -31.42 13.22 -15.50
N LEU A 121 -32.51 13.26 -14.71
CA LEU A 121 -33.68 14.08 -15.01
C LEU A 121 -33.49 15.58 -14.70
N GLN A 122 -32.55 15.94 -13.81
CA GLN A 122 -32.20 17.33 -13.55
C GLN A 122 -31.16 17.87 -14.55
N MET A 123 -30.23 17.04 -15.02
CA MET A 123 -29.16 17.47 -15.92
C MET A 123 -29.66 17.72 -17.37
N ASN A 124 -30.80 17.15 -17.75
CA ASN A 124 -31.46 17.43 -19.04
C ASN A 124 -32.34 18.70 -19.03
N ARG A 125 -32.55 19.34 -17.87
CA ARG A 125 -33.45 20.51 -17.75
C ARG A 125 -32.72 21.87 -17.65
N THR A 126 -31.39 21.88 -17.64
CA THR A 126 -30.58 23.11 -17.52
C THR A 126 -29.95 23.60 -18.83
N SER A 127 -30.20 22.94 -19.97
CA SER A 127 -29.59 23.29 -21.27
C SER A 127 -30.47 24.16 -22.18
N THR A 128 -31.33 25.02 -21.63
CA THR A 128 -32.18 25.91 -22.48
C THR A 128 -32.51 27.27 -21.88
N ILE A 129 -31.61 27.86 -21.08
CA ILE A 129 -31.76 29.26 -20.65
C ILE A 129 -30.43 29.99 -20.85
N LEU A 130 -30.20 30.52 -22.05
CA LEU A 130 -29.40 31.72 -22.32
C LEU A 130 -29.64 32.17 -23.78
N THR A 131 -30.65 33.02 -24.00
CA THR A 131 -30.58 34.16 -24.94
C THR A 131 -31.69 35.17 -24.66
N GLU A 132 -31.34 36.44 -24.74
CA GLU A 132 -32.04 37.63 -24.25
C GLU A 132 -32.82 38.39 -25.37
N VAL A 133 -34.13 38.62 -25.13
CA VAL A 133 -35.03 39.79 -25.42
C VAL A 133 -35.56 40.17 -26.87
N PRO A 134 -36.61 41.04 -27.07
CA PRO A 134 -37.97 40.73 -27.61
C PRO A 134 -38.41 41.70 -28.76
N PRO A 135 -39.68 42.21 -28.95
CA PRO A 135 -41.07 41.69 -28.81
C PRO A 135 -41.94 41.92 -30.08
N ILE A 136 -42.79 40.99 -30.58
CA ILE A 136 -43.97 41.37 -31.40
C ILE A 136 -45.16 40.39 -31.23
N LEU A 137 -46.32 41.01 -30.98
CA LEU A 137 -47.72 40.58 -31.08
C LEU A 137 -48.03 39.54 -32.18
N SER A 138 -48.81 38.49 -31.87
CA SER A 138 -50.06 38.14 -32.58
C SER A 138 -50.75 36.89 -32.01
N SER A 139 -52.07 37.02 -31.92
CA SER A 139 -53.11 36.06 -31.56
C SER A 139 -53.28 34.90 -32.54
N ASN A 140 -53.62 33.69 -32.08
CA ASN A 140 -54.93 33.07 -32.37
C ASN A 140 -55.09 31.63 -31.84
N THR A 141 -56.27 31.46 -31.25
CA THR A 141 -57.07 30.30 -30.86
C THR A 141 -57.15 29.15 -31.89
N THR A 142 -57.08 27.87 -31.46
CA THR A 142 -58.17 26.87 -31.62
C THR A 142 -57.85 25.49 -31.00
N SER A 143 -58.60 25.19 -29.92
CA SER A 143 -59.40 23.98 -29.67
C SER A 143 -58.88 22.57 -30.03
N GLY A 144 -58.71 21.73 -29.01
CA GLY A 144 -58.56 20.28 -29.14
C GLY A 144 -58.64 19.52 -27.80
N GLN A 145 -59.84 19.45 -27.22
CA GLN A 145 -60.42 18.44 -26.29
C GLN A 145 -59.52 17.71 -25.26
N LEU A 146 -59.67 18.00 -23.96
CA LEU A 146 -60.59 17.35 -23.00
C LEU A 146 -60.22 15.90 -22.59
N HIS A 147 -59.50 15.79 -21.47
CA HIS A 147 -59.89 14.85 -20.42
C HIS A 147 -59.64 15.48 -19.03
N ASN A 148 -60.73 15.95 -18.43
CA ASN A 148 -60.81 16.37 -17.03
C ASN A 148 -61.07 15.12 -16.19
N THR A 149 -60.21 14.84 -15.22
CA THR A 149 -60.61 14.19 -13.97
C THR A 149 -60.19 15.09 -12.82
N SER A 150 -61.13 15.89 -12.34
CA SER A 150 -61.08 16.52 -11.02
C SER A 150 -61.67 15.52 -10.02
N PHE A 151 -60.99 15.28 -8.90
CA PHE A 151 -61.52 15.44 -7.54
C PHE A 151 -60.42 15.02 -6.56
N GLY A 152 -60.24 15.85 -5.53
CA GLY A 152 -59.08 15.82 -4.65
C GLY A 152 -58.97 14.57 -3.80
N GLU A 153 -57.75 14.04 -3.77
CA GLU A 153 -57.19 13.49 -2.55
C GLU A 153 -56.02 14.37 -2.15
N GLN A 154 -56.22 15.04 -1.02
CA GLN A 154 -55.19 15.62 -0.19
C GLN A 154 -54.08 14.57 0.00
N PRO A 155 -52.79 14.88 -0.20
CA PRO A 155 -51.75 13.89 0.03
C PRO A 155 -51.72 13.59 1.54
N THR A 156 -52.32 12.46 1.94
CA THR A 156 -52.00 11.80 3.19
C THR A 156 -50.51 11.47 3.12
N ILE A 157 -49.72 12.35 3.73
CA ILE A 157 -48.34 12.09 4.10
C ILE A 157 -48.37 10.76 4.86
N PRO A 158 -47.71 9.70 4.39
CA PRO A 158 -47.50 8.52 5.21
C PRO A 158 -46.72 8.98 6.45
N SER A 159 -47.40 9.00 7.59
CA SER A 159 -46.83 9.23 8.91
C SER A 159 -46.11 7.99 9.40
N ASP A 160 -45.25 7.41 8.56
CA ASP A 160 -44.28 6.37 8.90
C ASP A 160 -42.88 6.99 8.79
N LEU A 161 -42.68 8.06 9.57
CA LEU A 161 -41.36 8.53 10.01
C LEU A 161 -41.05 7.89 11.36
N ASP A 162 -41.17 6.57 11.43
CA ASP A 162 -40.60 5.81 12.53
C ASP A 162 -39.12 5.58 12.19
N GLY A 163 -38.28 6.15 13.05
CA GLY A 163 -36.86 6.43 12.84
C GLY A 163 -36.11 5.46 11.95
N GLU A 164 -35.32 6.01 11.03
CA GLU A 164 -34.12 5.34 10.53
C GLU A 164 -33.26 4.95 11.73
N GLU A 165 -33.50 3.77 12.28
CA GLU A 165 -32.59 3.11 13.18
C GLU A 165 -31.40 2.73 12.30
N PHE A 166 -30.47 3.67 12.13
CA PHE A 166 -29.15 3.40 11.56
C PHE A 166 -28.65 2.14 12.26
N THR A 167 -28.63 1.03 11.54
CA THR A 167 -28.22 -0.28 12.07
C THR A 167 -26.89 -0.07 12.77
N LYS A 168 -26.88 -0.21 14.11
CA LYS A 168 -25.70 0.09 14.93
C LYS A 168 -24.54 -0.73 14.38
N THR A 169 -23.59 -0.07 13.74
CA THR A 169 -22.43 -0.75 13.19
C THR A 169 -21.59 -1.26 14.36
N HIS A 170 -21.47 -2.59 14.46
CA HIS A 170 -20.78 -3.26 15.56
C HIS A 170 -19.25 -3.29 15.37
N VAL A 171 -18.69 -2.26 14.72
CA VAL A 171 -17.28 -2.18 14.33
C VAL A 171 -16.36 -2.19 15.55
N TYR A 172 -16.83 -1.77 16.73
CA TYR A 172 -16.05 -1.83 17.96
C TYR A 172 -15.60 -3.26 18.32
N PHE A 173 -16.40 -4.31 18.02
CA PHE A 173 -15.98 -5.69 18.22
C PHE A 173 -14.81 -6.05 17.30
N TYR A 174 -14.82 -5.60 16.05
CA TYR A 174 -13.72 -5.80 15.12
C TYR A 174 -12.40 -5.20 15.66
N TYR A 175 -12.44 -3.95 16.14
CA TYR A 175 -11.25 -3.31 16.73
C TYR A 175 -10.72 -4.05 17.97
N ILE A 176 -11.61 -4.53 18.84
CA ILE A 176 -11.21 -5.32 20.02
C ILE A 176 -10.57 -6.65 19.59
N ILE A 177 -11.18 -7.37 18.64
CA ILE A 177 -10.66 -8.65 18.12
C ILE A 177 -9.26 -8.45 17.52
N ILE A 178 -9.08 -7.44 16.66
CA ILE A 178 -7.78 -7.15 16.05
C ILE A 178 -6.75 -6.72 17.11
N GLY A 179 -7.16 -5.96 18.12
CA GLY A 179 -6.30 -5.62 19.27
C GLY A 179 -5.80 -6.87 20.00
N VAL A 180 -6.70 -7.81 20.30
CA VAL A 180 -6.36 -9.09 20.96
C VAL A 180 -5.44 -9.96 20.09
N ILE A 181 -5.73 -10.09 18.80
CA ILE A 181 -4.88 -10.84 17.86
C ILE A 181 -3.47 -10.22 17.80
N SER A 182 -3.38 -8.88 17.84
CA SER A 182 -2.11 -8.15 17.82
C SER A 182 -1.27 -8.35 19.09
N CYS A 183 -1.87 -8.78 20.21
CA CYS A 183 -1.13 -9.16 21.42
C CYS A 183 -0.36 -10.47 21.25
N ILE A 184 -0.76 -11.37 20.35
CA ILE A 184 -0.07 -12.65 20.11
C ILE A 184 1.40 -12.43 19.72
N PRO A 185 1.75 -11.68 18.65
CA PRO A 185 3.15 -11.43 18.32
C PRO A 185 3.90 -10.66 19.43
N ALA A 186 3.23 -9.74 20.14
CA ALA A 186 3.84 -9.04 21.28
C ALA A 186 4.26 -10.02 22.38
N THR A 187 3.38 -10.95 22.78
CA THR A 187 3.70 -11.98 23.78
C THR A 187 4.82 -12.90 23.34
N LEU A 188 4.88 -13.28 22.06
CA LEU A 188 5.99 -14.08 21.52
C LEU A 188 7.33 -13.33 21.62
N PHE A 189 7.39 -12.05 21.26
CA PHE A 189 8.60 -11.24 21.44
C PHE A 189 8.97 -11.03 22.92
N CYS A 190 7.98 -10.95 23.82
CA CYS A 190 8.21 -10.92 25.27
C CYS A 190 8.82 -12.24 25.78
N ILE A 191 8.28 -13.38 25.34
CA ILE A 191 8.80 -14.72 25.69
C ILE A 191 10.22 -14.87 25.15
N GLN A 192 10.47 -14.45 23.90
CA GLN A 192 11.82 -14.46 23.32
C GLN A 192 12.76 -13.57 24.15
N TYR A 193 12.36 -12.34 24.47
CA TYR A 193 13.16 -11.44 25.31
C TYR A 193 13.52 -12.06 26.68
N ARG A 194 12.55 -12.71 27.34
CA ARG A 194 12.76 -13.38 28.63
C ARG A 194 13.61 -14.65 28.52
N ARG A 195 13.44 -15.43 27.46
CA ARG A 195 14.26 -16.63 27.18
C ARG A 195 15.67 -16.26 26.76
N SER A 196 15.82 -15.16 26.06
CA SER A 196 17.09 -14.56 25.65
C SER A 196 17.77 -13.80 26.79
N GLY A 197 17.71 -14.29 28.04
CA GLY A 197 18.61 -13.83 29.13
C GLY A 197 20.11 -13.96 28.82
N LEU A 198 20.44 -14.44 27.63
CA LEU A 198 21.74 -14.46 26.99
C LEU A 198 21.66 -13.57 25.74
N PRO A 199 22.65 -12.68 25.52
CA PRO A 199 22.66 -11.81 24.36
C PRO A 199 22.43 -12.67 23.13
N ILE A 200 21.41 -12.36 22.32
CA ILE A 200 21.44 -12.76 20.90
C ILE A 200 22.83 -12.38 20.50
N ARG A 201 23.68 -13.39 20.25
CA ARG A 201 25.11 -13.27 19.99
C ARG A 201 25.26 -11.94 19.32
N ASN A 202 25.77 -10.96 20.09
CA ASN A 202 26.29 -9.77 19.48
C ASN A 202 27.24 -10.43 18.49
N ALA A 203 26.89 -10.46 17.19
CA ALA A 203 27.93 -10.17 16.24
C ALA A 203 28.58 -8.97 16.91
N LYS A 204 29.78 -9.16 17.47
CA LYS A 204 30.55 -8.04 17.99
C LYS A 204 30.27 -6.97 16.93
N PRO A 205 29.75 -5.76 17.27
CA PRO A 205 30.09 -4.66 16.40
C PRO A 205 31.60 -4.80 16.36
N SER A 206 32.15 -5.25 15.22
CA SER A 206 33.54 -5.65 15.12
C SER A 206 34.29 -4.60 15.90
N SER A 207 34.92 -5.01 17.00
CA SER A 207 35.58 -4.07 17.89
C SER A 207 36.93 -3.64 17.31
N SER A 208 37.15 -3.88 16.02
CA SER A 208 37.87 -2.95 15.19
C SER A 208 37.14 -1.62 15.19
N GLN A 209 37.87 -0.54 15.07
CA GLN A 209 37.29 0.68 14.54
C GLN A 209 36.75 0.34 13.14
N SER A 210 35.54 -0.22 13.03
CA SER A 210 34.79 -0.08 11.80
C SER A 210 34.40 1.38 11.81
N ASP A 211 35.12 2.16 11.01
CA ASP A 211 34.52 3.27 10.31
C ASP A 211 33.25 2.72 9.65
N SER A 212 32.15 2.67 10.41
CA SER A 212 30.82 2.63 9.84
C SER A 212 30.81 3.86 8.97
N MET A 213 31.03 3.67 7.66
CA MET A 213 31.13 4.74 6.70
C MET A 213 29.94 5.61 6.95
N SER A 214 30.16 6.76 7.62
CA SER A 214 29.04 7.57 8.03
C SER A 214 28.38 8.01 6.73
N PHE A 215 27.07 8.23 6.71
CA PHE A 215 26.44 8.77 5.50
C PHE A 215 27.10 10.08 5.02
N LYS A 216 27.91 10.74 5.87
CA LYS A 216 28.81 11.86 5.53
C LYS A 216 30.02 11.51 4.65
N ASP A 217 30.48 10.26 4.65
CA ASP A 217 31.60 9.75 3.85
C ASP A 217 31.11 9.03 2.57
N CYS A 218 29.79 9.02 2.34
CA CYS A 218 29.20 8.47 1.13
C CYS A 218 29.68 9.23 -0.10
N SER A 219 30.41 8.53 -0.97
CA SER A 219 30.67 9.01 -2.32
C SER A 219 29.35 9.36 -3.03
N ALA A 220 29.34 10.44 -3.82
CA ALA A 220 28.18 10.88 -4.62
C ALA A 220 27.39 9.74 -5.32
N PRO A 221 28.01 8.69 -5.92
CA PRO A 221 27.26 7.60 -6.52
C PRO A 221 26.40 6.80 -5.54
N LEU A 222 26.84 6.64 -4.29
CA LEU A 222 26.10 5.87 -3.28
C LEU A 222 24.82 6.60 -2.83
N SER A 223 24.94 7.91 -2.61
CA SER A 223 23.80 8.78 -2.30
C SER A 223 22.80 8.81 -3.47
N LEU A 224 23.29 8.85 -4.71
CA LEU A 224 22.45 8.79 -5.91
C LEU A 224 21.72 7.45 -6.04
N THR A 225 22.40 6.32 -5.80
CA THR A 225 21.77 5.00 -5.77
C THR A 225 20.65 4.92 -4.73
N LEU A 226 20.86 5.50 -3.53
CA LEU A 226 19.82 5.53 -2.51
C LEU A 226 18.60 6.35 -2.93
N ILE A 227 18.80 7.50 -3.60
CA ILE A 227 17.70 8.30 -4.15
C ILE A 227 16.92 7.50 -5.21
N PHE A 228 17.61 6.77 -6.08
CA PHE A 228 16.94 5.93 -7.08
C PHE A 228 16.17 4.78 -6.44
N MET A 229 16.69 4.17 -5.37
CA MET A 229 15.97 3.14 -4.63
C MET A 229 14.78 3.70 -3.83
N PHE A 230 14.89 4.92 -3.30
CA PHE A 230 13.75 5.63 -2.71
C PHE A 230 12.64 5.82 -3.74
N MET A 231 12.98 6.34 -4.93
CA MET A 231 12.00 6.53 -6.01
C MET A 231 11.44 5.20 -6.52
N LEU A 232 12.25 4.14 -6.58
CA LEU A 232 11.80 2.80 -6.94
C LEU A 232 10.77 2.27 -5.93
N SER A 233 11.03 2.44 -4.63
CA SER A 233 10.11 2.00 -3.56
C SER A 233 8.81 2.81 -3.57
N LEU A 234 8.90 4.12 -3.84
CA LEU A 234 7.76 5.01 -4.03
C LEU A 234 6.86 4.51 -5.17
N LEU A 235 7.43 4.32 -6.36
CA LEU A 235 6.67 3.88 -7.54
C LEU A 235 6.14 2.46 -7.38
N GLN A 236 6.92 1.56 -6.80
CA GLN A 236 6.52 0.17 -6.61
C GLN A 236 5.30 0.07 -5.71
N PHE A 237 5.36 0.67 -4.53
CA PHE A 237 4.25 0.56 -3.58
C PHE A 237 3.09 1.50 -3.95
N GLY A 238 3.37 2.69 -4.47
CA GLY A 238 2.37 3.63 -4.98
C GLY A 238 1.52 3.04 -6.09
N THR A 239 2.13 2.46 -7.12
CA THR A 239 1.39 1.91 -8.28
C THR A 239 0.62 0.66 -7.89
N GLN A 240 1.19 -0.20 -7.04
CA GLN A 240 0.51 -1.36 -6.47
C GLN A 240 -0.77 -0.96 -5.73
N GLN A 241 -0.68 0.02 -4.81
CA GLN A 241 -1.85 0.47 -4.04
C GLN A 241 -2.86 1.19 -4.92
N THR A 242 -2.39 2.02 -5.86
CA THR A 242 -3.26 2.70 -6.83
C THR A 242 -4.07 1.70 -7.64
N TYR A 243 -3.43 0.66 -8.18
CA TYR A 243 -4.10 -0.40 -8.92
C TYR A 243 -5.13 -1.13 -8.06
N SER A 244 -4.73 -1.58 -6.88
CA SER A 244 -5.62 -2.26 -5.93
C SER A 244 -6.87 -1.44 -5.59
N ASN A 245 -6.70 -0.14 -5.35
CA ASN A 245 -7.78 0.74 -4.92
C ASN A 245 -8.74 1.11 -6.05
N LEU A 246 -8.25 1.16 -7.29
CA LEU A 246 -9.03 1.62 -8.43
C LEU A 246 -9.51 0.51 -9.36
N ILE A 247 -9.01 -0.73 -9.24
CA ILE A 247 -9.41 -1.82 -10.16
C ILE A 247 -10.90 -2.18 -10.07
N THR A 248 -11.51 -2.11 -8.87
CA THR A 248 -12.96 -2.31 -8.72
C THR A 248 -13.72 -1.16 -9.38
N THR A 249 -13.32 0.09 -9.14
CA THR A 249 -13.91 1.27 -9.77
C THR A 249 -13.77 1.24 -11.30
N PHE A 250 -12.60 0.83 -11.81
CA PHE A 250 -12.35 0.63 -13.23
C PHE A 250 -13.25 -0.46 -13.83
N SER A 251 -13.47 -1.56 -13.10
CA SER A 251 -14.31 -2.65 -13.58
C SER A 251 -15.77 -2.20 -13.77
N VAL A 252 -16.26 -1.33 -12.88
CA VAL A 252 -17.66 -0.87 -12.86
C VAL A 252 -17.87 0.35 -13.77
N LEU A 253 -17.02 1.38 -13.64
CA LEU A 253 -17.16 2.64 -14.37
C LEU A 253 -16.38 2.67 -15.69
N GLY A 254 -15.54 1.67 -15.94
CA GLY A 254 -14.78 1.53 -17.17
C GLY A 254 -15.60 0.96 -18.33
N PRO A 255 -14.96 0.77 -19.49
CA PRO A 255 -15.63 0.41 -20.74
C PRO A 255 -16.46 -0.88 -20.68
N LEU A 256 -16.08 -1.82 -19.80
CA LEU A 256 -16.74 -3.12 -19.66
C LEU A 256 -18.05 -3.09 -18.84
N HIS A 257 -18.31 -2.03 -18.06
CA HIS A 257 -19.50 -1.89 -17.22
C HIS A 257 -19.86 -3.16 -16.42
N LEU A 258 -18.87 -3.76 -15.74
CA LEU A 258 -19.09 -4.98 -14.96
C LEU A 258 -19.88 -4.66 -13.69
N THR A 259 -20.58 -5.68 -13.16
CA THR A 259 -21.26 -5.54 -11.88
C THR A 259 -20.28 -5.29 -10.74
N GLU A 260 -20.72 -4.58 -9.70
CA GLU A 260 -19.91 -4.30 -8.50
C GLU A 260 -19.30 -5.57 -7.90
N THR A 261 -20.09 -6.66 -7.83
CA THR A 261 -19.64 -7.98 -7.35
C THR A 261 -18.45 -8.51 -8.16
N LYS A 262 -18.49 -8.42 -9.50
CA LYS A 262 -17.38 -8.86 -10.35
C LYS A 262 -16.14 -7.99 -10.13
N GLY A 263 -16.30 -6.68 -9.98
CA GLY A 263 -15.20 -5.77 -9.67
C GLY A 263 -14.53 -6.05 -8.32
N VAL A 264 -15.30 -6.43 -7.31
CA VAL A 264 -14.76 -6.84 -5.99
C VAL A 264 -14.00 -8.16 -6.11
N TYR A 265 -14.48 -9.12 -6.92
CA TYR A 265 -13.76 -10.37 -7.13
C TYR A 265 -12.44 -10.19 -7.90
N ILE A 266 -12.39 -9.28 -8.88
CA ILE A 266 -11.14 -8.93 -9.59
C ILE A 266 -10.11 -8.35 -8.61
N SER A 267 -10.52 -7.42 -7.73
CA SER A 267 -9.63 -6.90 -6.67
C SER A 267 -9.19 -8.01 -5.70
N SER A 268 -10.09 -8.91 -5.32
CA SER A 268 -9.77 -10.05 -4.44
C SER A 268 -8.76 -10.99 -5.10
N LEU A 269 -8.87 -11.22 -6.42
CA LEU A 269 -7.92 -11.99 -7.19
C LEU A 269 -6.53 -11.35 -7.15
N PHE A 270 -6.42 -10.04 -7.35
CA PHE A 270 -5.16 -9.31 -7.27
C PHE A 270 -4.44 -9.58 -5.93
N TRP A 271 -5.13 -9.37 -4.80
CA TRP A 271 -4.55 -9.60 -3.47
C TRP A 271 -4.21 -11.07 -3.20
N THR A 272 -5.02 -11.99 -3.72
CA THR A 272 -4.78 -13.43 -3.59
C THR A 272 -3.51 -13.85 -4.32
N LEU A 273 -3.36 -13.42 -5.58
CA LEU A 273 -2.18 -13.74 -6.38
C LEU A 273 -0.93 -13.02 -5.86
N LEU A 274 -1.08 -11.83 -5.27
CA LEU A 274 -0.01 -11.16 -4.55
C LEU A 274 0.47 -11.98 -3.33
N CYS A 275 -0.45 -12.59 -2.58
CA CYS A 275 -0.10 -13.49 -1.47
C CYS A 275 0.60 -14.78 -1.94
N PHE A 276 0.02 -15.46 -2.94
CA PHE A 276 0.62 -16.68 -3.49
C PHE A 276 1.96 -16.42 -4.18
N GLY A 277 2.11 -15.27 -4.84
CA GLY A 277 3.37 -14.83 -5.43
C GLY A 277 4.47 -14.65 -4.39
N ARG A 278 4.16 -14.09 -3.21
CA ARG A 278 5.11 -14.00 -2.08
C ARG A 278 5.48 -15.36 -1.51
N LEU A 279 4.52 -16.29 -1.43
CA LEU A 279 4.81 -17.67 -1.02
C LEU A 279 5.76 -18.35 -2.01
N ALA A 280 5.52 -18.21 -3.31
CA ALA A 280 6.45 -18.68 -4.35
C ALA A 280 7.80 -17.94 -4.26
N GLY A 281 7.77 -16.66 -3.94
CA GLY A 281 8.93 -15.78 -3.75
C GLY A 281 9.95 -16.29 -2.74
N ILE A 282 9.50 -16.93 -1.65
CA ILE A 282 10.39 -17.56 -0.67
C ILE A 282 11.27 -18.63 -1.34
N TRP A 283 10.68 -19.44 -2.22
CA TRP A 283 11.40 -20.46 -2.97
C TRP A 283 12.25 -19.87 -4.09
N ILE A 284 11.71 -18.89 -4.83
CA ILE A 284 12.42 -18.21 -5.92
C ILE A 284 13.68 -17.51 -5.39
N ALA A 285 13.59 -16.85 -4.24
CA ALA A 285 14.70 -16.16 -3.57
C ALA A 285 15.82 -17.10 -3.06
N LYS A 286 15.63 -18.42 -3.12
CA LYS A 286 16.70 -19.39 -2.88
C LYS A 286 17.63 -19.55 -4.09
N TYR A 287 17.10 -19.35 -5.29
CA TYR A 287 17.79 -19.66 -6.54
C TYR A 287 18.16 -18.42 -7.35
N LEU A 288 17.41 -17.33 -7.21
CA LEU A 288 17.63 -16.08 -7.92
C LEU A 288 18.14 -14.97 -7.00
N SER A 289 19.00 -14.11 -7.54
CA SER A 289 19.43 -12.89 -6.84
C SER A 289 18.30 -11.87 -6.79
N ALA A 290 18.39 -10.93 -5.84
CA ALA A 290 17.40 -9.85 -5.70
C ALA A 290 17.24 -9.03 -7.00
N PHE A 291 18.33 -8.76 -7.71
CA PHE A 291 18.28 -8.07 -9.01
C PHE A 291 17.53 -8.89 -10.07
N GLN A 292 17.79 -10.20 -10.16
CA GLN A 292 17.09 -11.07 -11.12
C GLN A 292 15.59 -11.12 -10.85
N ILE A 293 15.19 -11.21 -9.58
CA ILE A 293 13.77 -11.19 -9.19
C ILE A 293 13.12 -9.86 -9.60
N LEU A 294 13.74 -8.73 -9.26
CA LEU A 294 13.22 -7.40 -9.65
C LEU A 294 13.09 -7.26 -11.16
N LEU A 295 14.09 -7.70 -11.92
CA LEU A 295 14.07 -7.63 -13.37
C LEU A 295 12.93 -8.46 -13.96
N ILE A 296 12.75 -9.70 -13.49
CA ILE A 296 11.69 -10.60 -13.95
C ILE A 296 10.31 -10.02 -13.61
N ASP A 297 10.11 -9.59 -12.36
CA ASP A 297 8.85 -8.99 -11.89
C ASP A 297 8.45 -7.78 -12.72
N ILE A 298 9.41 -6.87 -12.95
CA ILE A 298 9.16 -5.65 -13.74
C ILE A 298 8.86 -6.01 -15.20
N VAL A 299 9.57 -6.95 -15.81
CA VAL A 299 9.29 -7.38 -17.20
C VAL A 299 7.90 -8.00 -17.31
N ILE A 300 7.52 -8.88 -16.37
CA ILE A 300 6.16 -9.45 -16.30
C ILE A 300 5.12 -8.34 -16.13
N GLY A 301 5.41 -7.35 -15.27
CA GLY A 301 4.56 -6.19 -15.04
C GLY A 301 4.37 -5.31 -16.29
N ILE A 302 5.45 -5.03 -17.04
CA ILE A 302 5.39 -4.30 -18.31
C ILE A 302 4.50 -5.05 -19.31
N ILE A 303 4.73 -6.35 -19.49
CA ILE A 303 3.93 -7.18 -20.40
C ILE A 303 2.46 -7.11 -19.97
N GLY A 304 2.16 -7.34 -18.69
CA GLY A 304 0.80 -7.30 -18.18
C GLY A 304 0.11 -5.94 -18.37
N ALA A 305 0.84 -4.85 -18.12
CA ALA A 305 0.32 -3.50 -18.30
C ALA A 305 0.04 -3.15 -19.78
N ILE A 306 0.89 -3.61 -20.71
CA ILE A 306 0.66 -3.43 -22.16
C ILE A 306 -0.64 -4.14 -22.59
N PHE A 307 -0.83 -5.40 -22.18
CA PHE A 307 -2.05 -6.13 -22.52
C PHE A 307 -3.30 -5.50 -21.90
N LEU A 308 -3.21 -4.97 -20.68
CA LEU A 308 -4.31 -4.23 -20.06
C LEU A 308 -4.65 -2.95 -20.84
N ILE A 309 -3.66 -2.18 -21.29
CA ILE A 309 -3.95 -0.97 -22.09
C ILE A 309 -4.66 -1.33 -23.40
N ILE A 310 -4.20 -2.36 -24.10
CA ILE A 310 -4.71 -2.68 -25.44
C ILE A 310 -6.09 -3.33 -25.38
N PHE A 311 -6.29 -4.28 -24.46
CA PHE A 311 -7.42 -5.22 -24.51
C PHE A 311 -8.39 -5.16 -23.31
N SER A 312 -8.08 -4.42 -22.24
CA SER A 312 -8.95 -4.39 -21.04
C SER A 312 -10.30 -3.73 -21.29
N ALA A 313 -10.41 -2.85 -22.28
CA ALA A 313 -11.66 -2.19 -22.63
C ALA A 313 -12.62 -3.11 -23.39
N GLN A 314 -12.11 -4.15 -24.06
CA GLN A 314 -12.87 -5.01 -24.97
C GLN A 314 -13.17 -6.39 -24.38
N SER A 315 -12.38 -6.85 -23.42
CA SER A 315 -12.52 -8.21 -22.87
C SER A 315 -12.38 -8.25 -21.35
N ALA A 316 -13.44 -8.70 -20.69
CA ALA A 316 -13.40 -9.00 -19.26
C ALA A 316 -12.36 -10.08 -18.95
N ALA A 317 -12.24 -11.12 -19.80
CA ALA A 317 -11.27 -12.19 -19.57
C ALA A 317 -9.82 -11.66 -19.51
N VAL A 318 -9.47 -10.70 -20.37
CA VAL A 318 -8.17 -10.03 -20.33
C VAL A 318 -7.98 -9.31 -19.01
N LEU A 319 -8.99 -8.56 -18.55
CA LEU A 319 -8.93 -7.86 -17.27
C LEU A 319 -8.64 -8.84 -16.12
N TRP A 320 -9.33 -9.98 -16.06
CA TRP A 320 -9.08 -11.03 -15.05
C TRP A 320 -7.67 -11.61 -15.12
N ILE A 321 -7.24 -12.04 -16.32
CA ILE A 321 -5.94 -12.69 -16.52
C ILE A 321 -4.81 -11.74 -16.16
N PHE A 322 -4.85 -10.51 -16.67
CA PHE A 322 -3.74 -9.57 -16.46
C PHE A 322 -3.79 -8.86 -15.11
N THR A 323 -4.94 -8.83 -14.42
CA THR A 323 -4.99 -8.52 -12.98
C THR A 323 -4.22 -9.56 -12.17
N ALA A 324 -4.39 -10.86 -12.49
CA ALA A 324 -3.64 -11.93 -11.83
C ALA A 324 -2.13 -11.82 -12.10
N VAL A 325 -1.75 -11.52 -13.35
CA VAL A 325 -0.34 -11.27 -13.73
C VAL A 325 0.23 -10.10 -12.95
N LEU A 326 -0.48 -8.97 -12.83
CA LEU A 326 -0.02 -7.84 -12.03
C LEU A 326 0.09 -8.17 -10.54
N GLY A 327 -0.85 -8.92 -9.98
CA GLY A 327 -0.78 -9.39 -8.59
C GLY A 327 0.50 -10.18 -8.33
N PHE A 328 0.86 -11.08 -9.25
CA PHE A 328 2.13 -11.81 -9.17
C PHE A 328 3.35 -10.91 -9.37
N ALA A 329 3.34 -10.02 -10.36
CA ALA A 329 4.45 -9.12 -10.67
C ALA A 329 4.82 -8.21 -9.48
N TYR A 330 3.84 -7.67 -8.77
CA TYR A 330 4.08 -6.84 -7.58
C TYR A 330 4.46 -7.63 -6.32
N SER A 331 4.25 -8.95 -6.33
CA SER A 331 4.28 -9.76 -5.11
C SER A 331 5.65 -9.77 -4.43
N THR A 332 6.70 -10.08 -5.21
CA THR A 332 8.06 -10.29 -4.73
C THR A 332 8.93 -9.04 -4.81
N THR A 333 8.44 -7.99 -5.46
CA THR A 333 9.23 -6.77 -5.71
C THR A 333 9.67 -6.10 -4.40
N THR A 334 8.78 -5.90 -3.43
CA THR A 334 9.12 -5.24 -2.15
C THR A 334 10.27 -5.97 -1.42
N GLY A 335 10.13 -7.29 -1.22
CA GLY A 335 11.16 -8.08 -0.54
C GLY A 335 12.50 -8.08 -1.31
N ALA A 336 12.44 -8.04 -2.64
CA ALA A 336 13.62 -7.98 -3.49
C ALA A 336 14.27 -6.58 -3.48
N VAL A 337 13.52 -5.48 -3.40
CA VAL A 337 14.07 -4.12 -3.22
C VAL A 337 14.86 -4.02 -1.92
N PHE A 338 14.30 -4.49 -0.80
CA PHE A 338 14.99 -4.50 0.48
C PHE A 338 16.22 -5.41 0.47
N SER A 339 16.13 -6.59 -0.14
CA SER A 339 17.26 -7.53 -0.25
C SER A 339 18.37 -6.96 -1.12
N TRP A 340 18.02 -6.32 -2.23
CA TRP A 340 18.99 -5.68 -3.10
C TRP A 340 19.69 -4.54 -2.36
N ALA A 341 18.94 -3.64 -1.73
CA ALA A 341 19.52 -2.49 -1.05
C ALA A 341 20.44 -2.89 0.11
N ALA A 342 20.05 -3.87 0.93
CA ALA A 342 20.86 -4.39 2.04
C ALA A 342 22.16 -5.07 1.57
N ASN A 343 22.20 -5.57 0.33
CA ASN A 343 23.39 -6.23 -0.20
C ASN A 343 24.40 -5.26 -0.84
N HIS A 344 23.98 -4.05 -1.22
CA HIS A 344 24.81 -3.11 -1.98
C HIS A 344 25.04 -1.76 -1.27
N LEU A 345 24.41 -1.50 -0.12
CA LEU A 345 24.51 -0.22 0.60
C LEU A 345 25.05 -0.43 2.04
N PRO A 346 25.89 0.49 2.58
CA PRO A 346 26.70 0.24 3.78
C PRO A 346 25.99 0.31 5.15
N ASP A 347 24.67 0.56 5.23
CA ASP A 347 23.93 0.61 6.50
C ASP A 347 22.48 0.11 6.33
N ASP A 348 22.25 -1.18 6.58
CA ASP A 348 20.95 -1.83 6.32
C ASP A 348 19.77 -1.09 6.99
N THR A 349 19.89 -0.67 8.25
CA THR A 349 18.77 -0.04 8.97
C THR A 349 18.41 1.35 8.43
N TYR A 350 19.40 2.21 8.15
CA TYR A 350 19.14 3.55 7.61
C TYR A 350 18.56 3.45 6.20
N VAL A 351 19.12 2.58 5.37
CA VAL A 351 18.63 2.30 4.02
C VAL A 351 17.18 1.85 4.08
N LEU A 352 16.84 0.87 4.92
CA LEU A 352 15.46 0.40 5.08
C LEU A 352 14.50 1.53 5.49
N VAL A 353 14.89 2.40 6.43
CA VAL A 353 14.07 3.56 6.82
C VAL A 353 13.75 4.42 5.59
N VAL A 354 14.76 4.74 4.78
CA VAL A 354 14.58 5.56 3.57
C VAL A 354 13.67 4.87 2.56
N LEU A 355 13.84 3.56 2.33
CA LEU A 355 12.99 2.82 1.40
C LEU A 355 11.54 2.76 1.87
N THR A 356 11.31 2.48 3.15
CA THR A 356 9.96 2.51 3.75
C THR A 356 9.33 3.90 3.69
N MET A 357 10.11 4.98 3.85
CA MET A 357 9.61 6.34 3.61
C MET A 357 9.17 6.55 2.15
N GLY A 358 9.89 5.95 1.19
CA GLY A 358 9.50 5.93 -0.21
C GLY A 358 8.13 5.26 -0.41
N GLU A 359 7.95 4.06 0.15
CA GLU A 359 6.67 3.34 0.10
C GLU A 359 5.51 4.19 0.65
N CYS A 360 5.70 4.78 1.84
CA CYS A 360 4.70 5.64 2.46
C CYS A 360 4.36 6.88 1.62
N ALA A 361 5.36 7.51 1.00
CA ALA A 361 5.15 8.64 0.10
C ALA A 361 4.35 8.21 -1.15
N GLY A 362 4.63 7.01 -1.68
CA GLY A 362 3.90 6.45 -2.82
C GLY A 362 2.40 6.27 -2.54
N VAL A 363 2.05 5.68 -1.39
CA VAL A 363 0.63 5.50 -0.99
C VAL A 363 -0.10 6.83 -0.80
N LEU A 364 0.60 7.86 -0.34
CA LEU A 364 0.00 9.16 -0.10
C LEU A 364 -0.25 9.93 -1.41
N VAL A 365 0.72 9.89 -2.33
CA VAL A 365 0.75 10.73 -3.53
C VAL A 365 0.04 10.08 -4.72
N GLU A 366 0.30 8.81 -5.01
CA GLU A 366 -0.16 8.23 -6.28
C GLU A 366 -1.67 7.96 -6.32
N PRO A 367 -2.30 7.28 -5.34
CA PRO A 367 -3.73 7.02 -5.39
C PRO A 367 -4.56 8.30 -5.48
N THR A 368 -4.15 9.36 -4.78
CA THR A 368 -4.85 10.66 -4.77
C THR A 368 -4.72 11.37 -6.12
N LEU A 369 -3.50 11.41 -6.68
CA LEU A 369 -3.24 11.96 -8.01
C LEU A 369 -4.00 11.20 -9.09
N VAL A 370 -3.89 9.88 -9.10
CA VAL A 370 -4.48 9.02 -10.14
C VAL A 370 -6.00 9.01 -10.04
N THR A 371 -6.59 9.05 -8.83
CA THR A 371 -8.05 9.20 -8.68
C THR A 371 -8.54 10.52 -9.27
N SER A 372 -7.78 11.60 -9.11
CA SER A 372 -8.12 12.90 -9.69
C SER A 372 -8.07 12.85 -11.22
N LEU A 373 -7.00 12.28 -11.78
CA LEU A 373 -6.86 12.11 -13.23
C LEU A 373 -7.92 11.14 -13.80
N PHE A 374 -8.24 10.06 -13.09
CA PHE A 374 -9.28 9.09 -13.45
C PHE A 374 -10.63 9.78 -13.67
N LYS A 375 -10.98 10.77 -12.84
CA LYS A 375 -12.21 11.56 -12.98
C LYS A 375 -12.16 12.55 -14.16
N LEU A 376 -10.99 13.11 -14.45
CA LEU A 376 -10.84 14.16 -15.47
C LEU A 376 -10.72 13.61 -16.89
N THR A 377 -9.94 12.54 -17.09
CA THR A 377 -9.63 11.99 -18.42
C THR A 377 -10.29 10.64 -18.67
N GLY A 378 -10.86 10.02 -17.64
CA GLY A 378 -11.61 8.77 -17.72
C GLY A 378 -10.86 7.54 -17.19
N PRO A 379 -11.54 6.37 -17.17
CA PRO A 379 -11.07 5.18 -16.45
C PRO A 379 -9.75 4.58 -16.98
N MET A 380 -9.47 4.69 -18.29
CA MET A 380 -8.27 4.12 -18.90
C MET A 380 -6.96 4.72 -18.38
N THR A 381 -7.01 5.90 -17.73
CA THR A 381 -5.87 6.51 -17.03
C THR A 381 -5.19 5.56 -16.06
N LEU A 382 -5.97 4.69 -15.40
CA LEU A 382 -5.40 3.68 -14.51
C LEU A 382 -4.36 2.82 -15.26
N MET A 383 -4.73 2.29 -16.43
CA MET A 383 -3.87 1.38 -17.19
C MET A 383 -2.61 2.09 -17.71
N TYR A 384 -2.74 3.35 -18.16
CA TYR A 384 -1.60 4.15 -18.59
C TYR A 384 -0.60 4.40 -17.45
N ILE A 385 -1.09 4.78 -16.26
CA ILE A 385 -0.21 5.05 -15.12
C ILE A 385 0.52 3.79 -14.67
N ILE A 386 -0.13 2.63 -14.68
CA ILE A 386 0.55 1.37 -14.32
C ILE A 386 1.68 1.05 -15.31
N LEU A 387 1.48 1.20 -16.62
CA LEU A 387 2.56 0.99 -17.59
C LEU A 387 3.71 1.98 -17.40
N ILE A 388 3.40 3.27 -17.25
CA ILE A 388 4.42 4.32 -17.01
C ILE A 388 5.20 4.00 -15.73
N GLY A 389 4.51 3.56 -14.69
CA GLY A 389 5.11 3.11 -13.43
C GLY A 389 6.12 1.99 -13.63
N PHE A 390 5.74 0.92 -14.33
CA PHE A 390 6.66 -0.20 -14.61
C PHE A 390 7.86 0.20 -15.48
N LEU A 391 7.66 1.05 -16.50
CA LEU A 391 8.75 1.57 -17.32
C LEU A 391 9.72 2.43 -16.50
N ALA A 392 9.20 3.30 -15.63
CA ALA A 392 10.02 4.12 -14.74
C ALA A 392 10.78 3.25 -13.72
N MET A 393 10.13 2.23 -13.14
CA MET A 393 10.77 1.26 -12.26
C MET A 393 11.91 0.51 -12.97
N PHE A 394 11.73 0.10 -14.22
CA PHE A 394 12.78 -0.54 -15.02
C PHE A 394 14.00 0.37 -15.20
N LEU A 395 13.77 1.64 -15.58
CA LEU A 395 14.84 2.61 -15.77
C LEU A 395 15.61 2.89 -14.46
N LEU A 396 14.90 3.06 -13.35
CA LEU A 396 15.52 3.25 -12.03
C LEU A 396 16.34 2.04 -11.60
N LEU A 397 15.83 0.82 -11.82
CA LEU A 397 16.55 -0.41 -11.50
C LEU A 397 17.85 -0.52 -12.31
N VAL A 398 17.78 -0.33 -13.64
CA VAL A 398 18.98 -0.39 -14.51
C VAL A 398 19.97 0.71 -14.14
N ALA A 399 19.50 1.94 -13.92
CA ALA A 399 20.37 3.05 -13.51
C ALA A 399 21.09 2.75 -12.19
N SER A 400 20.38 2.19 -11.20
CA SER A 400 20.97 1.80 -9.92
C SER A 400 22.05 0.72 -10.06
N GLN A 401 21.82 -0.33 -10.89
CA GLN A 401 22.85 -1.35 -11.15
C GLN A 401 24.07 -0.75 -11.84
N LEU A 402 23.87 0.09 -12.86
CA LEU A 402 24.96 0.67 -13.62
C LEU A 402 25.87 1.53 -12.74
N ILE A 403 25.31 2.27 -11.79
CA ILE A 403 26.09 3.06 -10.83
C ILE A 403 26.90 2.14 -9.92
N VAL A 404 26.26 1.12 -9.33
CA VAL A 404 26.93 0.18 -8.42
C VAL A 404 28.09 -0.54 -9.11
N VAL A 405 27.87 -1.05 -10.33
CA VAL A 405 28.88 -1.75 -11.13
C VAL A 405 30.01 -0.80 -11.55
N LYS A 406 29.70 0.39 -12.10
CA LYS A 406 30.73 1.32 -12.58
C LYS A 406 31.56 1.92 -11.45
N CYS A 407 30.97 2.16 -10.29
CA CYS A 407 31.67 2.74 -9.15
C CYS A 407 32.42 1.69 -8.31
N GLY A 408 32.35 0.40 -8.68
CA GLY A 408 33.05 -0.69 -8.01
C GLY A 408 32.64 -0.82 -6.54
N VAL A 409 31.38 -0.48 -6.22
CA VAL A 409 30.89 -0.41 -4.84
C VAL A 409 30.98 -1.79 -4.17
N ASP A 410 30.66 -2.85 -4.92
CA ASP A 410 30.73 -4.23 -4.44
C ASP A 410 32.17 -4.68 -4.12
N GLY A 411 33.13 -4.30 -4.96
CA GLY A 411 34.55 -4.63 -4.75
C GLY A 411 35.14 -3.91 -3.54
N LYS A 412 34.73 -2.66 -3.29
CA LYS A 412 35.16 -1.90 -2.11
C LYS A 412 34.53 -2.43 -0.81
N LEU A 413 33.26 -2.85 -0.84
CA LEU A 413 32.58 -3.46 0.30
C LEU A 413 33.15 -4.84 0.63
N GLN A 414 33.46 -5.68 -0.38
CA GLN A 414 34.08 -6.99 -0.18
C GLN A 414 35.51 -6.87 0.34
N GLY A 415 36.35 -6.00 -0.22
CA GLY A 415 37.73 -5.81 0.23
C GLY A 415 37.86 -5.30 1.67
N ASN A 416 36.92 -4.48 2.14
CA ASN A 416 36.87 -4.06 3.55
C ASN A 416 36.34 -5.16 4.49
N THR A 417 35.45 -6.02 4.00
CA THR A 417 34.92 -7.16 4.79
C THR A 417 35.99 -8.26 4.95
N GLU A 418 36.81 -8.49 3.92
CA GLU A 418 37.85 -9.53 3.95
C GLU A 418 39.06 -9.12 4.80
N LYS A 419 39.47 -7.84 4.75
CA LYS A 419 40.50 -7.30 5.66
C LYS A 419 40.10 -7.35 7.14
N SER A 420 38.83 -7.11 7.46
CA SER A 420 38.35 -7.16 8.85
C SER A 420 38.23 -8.58 9.39
N LEU A 421 38.02 -9.59 8.54
CA LEU A 421 38.03 -10.99 8.95
C LEU A 421 39.44 -11.54 9.19
N VAL A 422 40.46 -11.02 8.49
CA VAL A 422 41.86 -11.41 8.71
C VAL A 422 42.43 -10.79 9.99
N GLU A 423 42.05 -9.56 10.33
CA GLU A 423 42.48 -8.91 11.59
C GLU A 423 41.82 -9.51 12.86
N ASP A 424 40.68 -10.19 12.74
CA ASP A 424 39.99 -10.86 13.86
C ASP A 424 40.55 -12.27 14.18
N ASP A 425 41.38 -12.87 13.31
CA ASP A 425 42.00 -14.20 13.50
C ASP A 425 43.42 -14.10 14.13
N ASP A 426 44.01 -12.91 14.15
CA ASP A 426 45.36 -12.63 14.68
C ASP A 426 45.37 -12.03 16.12
N GLY A 427 44.23 -12.03 16.84
CA GLY A 427 44.12 -11.51 18.21
C GLY A 427 43.24 -12.35 19.13
#